data_AF-A0A1D9LJY6-F1
#
_entry.id   AF-A0A1D9LJY6-F1
#
_cell.length_a   1.000
_cell.length_b   1.000
_cell.length_c   1.000
_cell.angle_alpha   90.00
_cell.angle_beta   90.00
_cell.angle_gamma   90.00
#
_symmetry.space_group_name_H-M   'P 1'
#
loop_
_entity.id
_entity.type
_entity.pdbx_description
1 polymer ?
#
loop_
_entity_poly.entity_id
_entity_poly.type
_entity_poly.pdbx_seq_one_letter_code
_entity_poly.pdbx_strand_id
1 'polypeptide(L)'
;MNHPAWWWSIEFPARAWFCLLDDWRCQQRFWRSGLFHGARVCLSPAPLQDKLARLARRSCADGIALCYDSCPSRFELLEQVCRHWPRRGGEREPWRDCLQRSQRAVQQGLLRLGREWSRL
;
A
#
# COMPACT_ATOMS: atom_id res chain seq x y z
N MET A 1 -8.21 -27.16 17.92
CA MET A 1 -9.53 -26.50 17.71
C MET A 1 -9.37 -25.04 18.11
N ASN A 2 -9.03 -24.17 17.17
CA ASN A 2 -8.98 -22.73 17.46
C ASN A 2 -10.41 -22.21 17.45
N HIS A 3 -10.94 -21.87 18.62
CA HIS A 3 -12.23 -21.20 18.70
C HIS A 3 -12.12 -19.90 17.89
N PRO A 4 -13.06 -19.61 16.97
CA PRO A 4 -13.01 -18.40 16.14
C PRO A 4 -12.88 -17.13 16.99
N ALA A 5 -13.47 -17.12 18.19
CA ALA A 5 -13.33 -16.02 19.16
C ALA A 5 -11.86 -15.75 19.56
N TRP A 6 -11.07 -16.77 19.86
CA TRP A 6 -9.66 -16.60 20.24
C TRP A 6 -8.81 -16.06 19.09
N TRP A 7 -9.09 -16.51 17.87
CA TRP A 7 -8.43 -15.99 16.69
C TRP A 7 -8.71 -14.50 16.48
N TRP A 8 -9.99 -14.10 16.53
CA TRP A 8 -10.41 -12.70 16.38
C TRP A 8 -9.90 -11.79 17.52
N SER A 9 -9.74 -12.32 18.73
CA SER A 9 -9.34 -11.53 19.90
C SER A 9 -7.82 -11.41 20.08
N ILE A 10 -7.02 -12.37 19.63
CA ILE A 10 -5.57 -12.40 19.92
C ILE A 10 -4.73 -12.48 18.64
N GLU A 11 -4.97 -13.50 17.82
CA GLU A 11 -4.13 -13.74 16.65
C GLU A 11 -4.33 -12.68 15.56
N PHE A 12 -5.58 -12.28 15.31
CA PHE A 12 -5.89 -11.28 14.30
C PHE A 12 -5.31 -9.90 14.64
N PRO A 13 -5.49 -9.33 15.85
CA PRO A 13 -4.85 -8.07 16.21
C PRO A 13 -3.33 -8.12 16.10
N ALA A 14 -2.69 -9.21 16.52
CA ALA A 14 -1.23 -9.35 16.41
C ALA A 14 -0.78 -9.35 14.94
N ARG A 15 -1.46 -10.10 14.06
CA ARG A 15 -1.13 -10.14 12.63
C ARG A 15 -1.45 -8.83 11.90
N ALA A 16 -2.58 -8.21 12.24
CA ALA A 16 -2.94 -6.88 11.75
C ALA A 16 -1.88 -5.85 12.15
N TRP A 17 -1.40 -5.92 13.40
CA TRP A 17 -0.33 -5.06 13.87
C TRP A 17 0.97 -5.22 13.07
N PHE A 18 1.39 -6.45 12.76
CA PHE A 18 2.55 -6.66 11.89
C PHE A 18 2.35 -6.09 10.48
N CYS A 19 1.18 -6.29 9.88
CA CYS A 19 0.87 -5.71 8.56
C CYS A 19 0.90 -4.18 8.59
N LEU A 20 0.36 -3.56 9.65
CA LEU A 20 0.39 -2.12 9.85
C LEU A 20 1.80 -1.59 10.12
N LEU A 21 2.63 -2.34 10.85
CA LEU A 21 4.03 -1.98 11.09
C LEU A 21 4.85 -2.01 9.79
N ASP A 22 4.61 -2.99 8.93
CA ASP A 22 5.30 -3.05 7.64
C ASP A 22 4.83 -1.95 6.68
N ASP A 23 3.52 -1.63 6.65
CA ASP A 23 3.01 -0.46 5.92
C ASP A 23 3.63 0.85 6.47
N TRP A 24 3.72 0.97 7.80
CA TRP A 24 4.36 2.10 8.45
C TRP A 24 5.85 2.23 8.11
N ARG A 25 6.59 1.12 8.05
CA ARG A 25 8.01 1.14 7.66
C ARG A 25 8.20 1.62 6.22
N CYS A 26 7.32 1.18 5.30
CA CYS A 26 7.29 1.69 3.93
C CYS A 26 7.01 3.20 3.90
N GLN A 27 5.99 3.65 4.64
CA GLN A 27 5.68 5.07 4.79
C GLN A 27 6.86 5.85 5.40
N GLN A 28 7.55 5.33 6.40
CA GLN A 28 8.66 6.04 7.02
C GLN A 28 9.82 6.28 6.05
N ARG A 29 10.16 5.28 5.22
CA ARG A 29 11.19 5.43 4.17
C ARG A 29 10.81 6.52 3.18
N PHE A 30 9.53 6.53 2.82
CA PHE A 30 8.93 7.53 1.96
C PHE A 30 9.04 8.95 2.53
N TRP A 31 8.54 9.17 3.74
CA TRP A 31 8.57 10.46 4.42
C TRP A 31 10.00 10.98 4.57
N ARG A 32 10.95 10.11 4.94
CA ARG A 32 12.37 10.47 5.03
C ARG A 32 12.91 10.93 3.68
N SER A 33 12.66 10.18 2.61
CA SER A 33 13.08 10.56 1.26
C SER A 33 12.46 11.89 0.82
N GLY A 34 11.17 12.06 1.08
CA GLY A 34 10.43 13.29 0.76
C GLY A 34 10.99 14.51 1.49
N LEU A 35 11.34 14.38 2.77
CA LEU A 35 11.94 15.46 3.55
C LEU A 35 13.30 15.90 3.00
N PHE A 36 14.20 14.94 2.70
CA PHE A 36 15.52 15.27 2.14
C PHE A 36 15.41 15.88 0.75
N HIS A 37 14.54 15.32 -0.11
CA HIS A 37 14.30 15.88 -1.43
C HIS A 37 13.69 17.28 -1.34
N GLY A 38 12.67 17.45 -0.49
CA GLY A 38 11.99 18.72 -0.30
C GLY A 38 12.92 19.81 0.21
N ALA A 39 13.73 19.51 1.23
CA ALA A 39 14.74 20.44 1.73
C ALA A 39 15.72 20.86 0.61
N ARG A 40 16.22 19.89 -0.17
CA ARG A 40 17.14 20.18 -1.30
C ARG A 40 16.50 21.07 -2.37
N VAL A 41 15.23 20.83 -2.72
CA VAL A 41 14.51 21.66 -3.69
C VAL A 41 14.27 23.06 -3.14
N CYS A 42 13.85 23.18 -1.89
CA CYS A 42 13.60 24.48 -1.24
C CYS A 42 14.86 25.34 -1.15
N LEU A 43 16.01 24.75 -0.84
CA LEU A 43 17.31 25.43 -0.75
C LEU A 43 17.96 25.71 -2.11
N SER A 44 17.42 25.16 -3.20
CA SER A 44 17.97 25.41 -4.54
C SER A 44 17.73 26.87 -4.99
N PRO A 45 18.58 27.41 -5.88
CA PRO A 45 18.40 28.76 -6.43
C PRO A 45 17.28 28.86 -7.49
N ALA A 46 16.53 27.77 -7.74
CA ALA A 46 15.49 27.74 -8.74
C ALA A 46 14.32 28.69 -8.41
N PRO A 47 13.59 29.20 -9.43
CA PRO A 47 12.38 29.97 -9.20
C PRO A 47 11.29 29.13 -8.51
N LEU A 48 10.38 29.79 -7.81
CA LEU A 48 9.34 29.13 -7.00
C LEU A 48 8.48 28.17 -7.83
N GLN A 49 8.12 28.54 -9.06
CA GLN A 49 7.31 27.70 -9.95
C GLN A 49 8.01 26.37 -10.25
N ASP A 50 9.31 26.39 -10.53
CA ASP A 50 10.10 25.18 -10.76
C ASP A 50 10.22 24.31 -9.51
N LYS A 51 10.32 24.94 -8.32
CA LYS A 51 10.33 24.22 -7.05
C LYS A 51 9.02 23.47 -6.84
N LEU A 52 7.88 24.16 -7.01
CA LEU A 52 6.55 23.56 -6.87
C LEU A 52 6.33 22.45 -7.89
N ALA A 53 6.74 22.64 -9.14
CA ALA A 53 6.64 21.60 -10.17
C ALA A 53 7.47 20.35 -9.82
N ARG A 54 8.70 20.52 -9.33
CA ARG A 54 9.56 19.40 -8.90
C ARG A 54 8.97 18.66 -7.70
N LEU A 55 8.48 19.40 -6.70
CA LEU A 55 7.82 18.83 -5.53
C LEU A 55 6.56 18.06 -5.93
N ALA A 56 5.68 18.65 -6.75
CA ALA A 56 4.45 18.01 -7.19
C ALA A 56 4.72 16.72 -7.97
N ARG A 57 5.65 16.77 -8.95
CA ARG A 57 6.04 15.58 -9.73
C ARG A 57 6.62 14.50 -8.84
N ARG A 58 7.52 14.87 -7.93
CA ARG A 58 8.09 13.91 -6.97
C ARG A 58 6.97 13.31 -6.16
N SER A 59 6.22 14.09 -5.40
CA SER A 59 5.15 13.64 -4.50
C SER A 59 4.13 12.73 -5.17
N CYS A 60 3.80 12.96 -6.44
CA CYS A 60 2.89 12.09 -7.17
C CYS A 60 3.53 10.74 -7.53
N ALA A 61 4.74 10.73 -8.10
CA ALA A 61 5.47 9.49 -8.39
C ALA A 61 5.70 8.67 -7.11
N ASP A 62 6.04 9.38 -6.06
CA ASP A 62 6.21 8.87 -4.71
C ASP A 62 4.88 8.26 -4.19
N GLY A 63 3.75 8.96 -4.30
CA GLY A 63 2.45 8.44 -3.86
C GLY A 63 2.03 7.16 -4.61
N ILE A 64 2.32 7.06 -5.90
CA ILE A 64 2.07 5.86 -6.71
C ILE A 64 2.93 4.69 -6.21
N ALA A 65 4.23 4.93 -5.97
CA ALA A 65 5.15 3.93 -5.46
C ALA A 65 4.72 3.44 -4.07
N LEU A 66 4.33 4.34 -3.18
CA LEU A 66 3.83 3.99 -1.85
C LEU A 66 2.59 3.10 -1.94
N CYS A 67 1.60 3.48 -2.76
CA CYS A 67 0.41 2.66 -2.96
C CYS A 67 0.72 1.27 -3.52
N TYR A 68 1.73 1.17 -4.40
CA TYR A 68 2.16 -0.10 -4.99
C TYR A 68 2.84 -0.99 -3.95
N ASP A 69 3.78 -0.44 -3.19
CA ASP A 69 4.57 -1.15 -2.18
C ASP A 69 3.73 -1.55 -0.95
N SER A 70 2.71 -0.76 -0.61
CA SER A 70 1.75 -1.07 0.46
C SER A 70 0.70 -2.11 0.06
N CYS A 71 0.55 -2.40 -1.23
CA CYS A 71 -0.51 -3.27 -1.75
C CYS A 71 -0.41 -4.71 -1.21
N PRO A 72 0.76 -5.40 -1.22
CA PRO A 72 0.86 -6.78 -0.74
C PRO A 72 0.40 -6.97 0.71
N SER A 73 0.87 -6.14 1.65
CA SER A 73 0.54 -6.25 3.08
C SER A 73 -0.96 -6.03 3.34
N ARG A 74 -1.61 -5.14 2.58
CA ARG A 74 -3.05 -4.89 2.68
C ARG A 74 -3.88 -6.07 2.16
N PHE A 75 -3.46 -6.68 1.06
CA PHE A 75 -4.12 -7.86 0.51
C PHE A 75 -3.89 -9.12 1.36
N GLU A 76 -2.72 -9.24 2.00
CA GLU A 76 -2.45 -10.31 2.96
C GLU A 76 -3.37 -10.22 4.18
N LEU A 77 -3.55 -9.02 4.74
CA LEU A 77 -4.50 -8.80 5.84
C LEU A 77 -5.92 -9.18 5.41
N LEU A 78 -6.34 -8.79 4.21
CA LEU A 78 -7.65 -9.12 3.67
C LEU A 78 -7.83 -10.63 3.45
N GLU A 79 -6.80 -11.34 2.98
CA GLU A 79 -6.80 -12.80 2.85
C GLU A 79 -7.01 -13.48 4.22
N GLN A 80 -6.34 -12.98 5.26
CA GLN A 80 -6.47 -13.50 6.62
C GLN A 80 -7.87 -13.27 7.20
N VAL A 81 -8.47 -12.10 6.97
CA VAL A 81 -9.86 -11.78 7.35
C VAL A 81 -10.84 -12.73 6.65
N CYS A 82 -10.75 -12.86 5.32
CA CYS A 82 -11.65 -13.71 4.53
C CYS A 82 -11.52 -15.21 4.85
N ARG A 83 -10.35 -15.66 5.34
CA ARG A 83 -10.14 -17.03 5.80
C ARG A 83 -10.91 -17.36 7.08
N HIS A 84 -11.08 -16.39 7.98
CA HIS A 84 -11.70 -16.60 9.31
C HIS A 84 -13.11 -16.01 9.41
N TRP A 85 -13.58 -15.36 8.35
CA TRP A 85 -14.96 -14.93 8.24
C TRP A 85 -15.92 -16.13 8.25
N PRO A 86 -17.01 -16.11 9.03
CA PRO A 86 -17.96 -17.22 9.07
C PRO A 86 -18.56 -17.46 7.67
N ARG A 87 -18.31 -18.64 7.10
CA ARG A 87 -18.82 -19.01 5.77
C ARG A 87 -20.11 -19.79 5.90
N ARG A 88 -21.09 -19.47 5.05
CA ARG A 88 -22.21 -20.37 4.79
C ARG A 88 -21.69 -21.56 3.98
N GLY A 89 -21.99 -22.77 4.41
CA GLY A 89 -21.39 -24.00 3.86
C GLY A 89 -21.65 -24.18 2.36
N GLY A 90 -20.66 -24.69 1.63
CA GLY A 90 -20.77 -25.10 0.23
C GLY A 90 -19.90 -24.33 -0.78
N GLU A 91 -19.37 -23.16 -0.42
CA GLU A 91 -18.58 -22.34 -1.36
C GLU A 91 -17.09 -22.74 -1.35
N ARG A 92 -16.66 -23.40 -2.44
CA ARG A 92 -15.25 -23.66 -2.76
C ARG A 92 -14.61 -22.38 -3.29
N GLU A 93 -13.62 -21.85 -2.56
CA GLU A 93 -13.07 -20.46 -2.53
C GLU A 93 -12.98 -19.64 -3.84
N PRO A 94 -14.08 -19.05 -4.36
CA PRO A 94 -13.97 -18.11 -5.49
C PRO A 94 -13.40 -16.75 -5.05
N TRP A 95 -13.48 -16.46 -3.75
CA TRP A 95 -13.01 -15.21 -3.15
C TRP A 95 -11.49 -15.07 -3.21
N ARG A 96 -10.72 -16.17 -3.11
CA ARG A 96 -9.25 -16.12 -3.13
C ARG A 96 -8.74 -15.76 -4.51
N ASP A 97 -9.33 -16.35 -5.55
CA ASP A 97 -9.06 -15.98 -6.94
C ASP A 97 -9.47 -14.53 -7.21
N CYS A 98 -10.64 -14.10 -6.70
CA CYS A 98 -11.08 -12.71 -6.79
C CYS A 98 -10.09 -11.75 -6.13
N LEU A 99 -9.60 -12.09 -4.94
CA LEU A 99 -8.63 -11.30 -4.18
C LEU A 99 -7.30 -11.18 -4.92
N GLN A 100 -6.77 -12.29 -5.43
CA GLN A 100 -5.54 -12.30 -6.23
C GLN A 100 -5.70 -11.51 -7.55
N ARG A 101 -6.84 -11.64 -8.24
CA ARG A 101 -7.13 -10.85 -9.44
C ARG A 101 -7.20 -9.36 -9.11
N SER A 102 -7.82 -9.00 -7.98
CA SER A 102 -7.93 -7.62 -7.51
C SER A 102 -6.56 -7.04 -7.17
N GLN A 103 -5.71 -7.79 -6.47
CA GLN A 103 -4.33 -7.38 -6.18
C GLN A 103 -3.56 -7.10 -7.46
N ARG A 104 -3.61 -8.04 -8.43
CA ARG A 104 -2.94 -7.88 -9.72
C ARG A 104 -3.48 -6.69 -10.50
N ALA A 105 -4.81 -6.50 -10.53
CA ALA A 105 -5.43 -5.39 -11.22
C ALA A 105 -5.01 -4.04 -10.62
N VAL A 106 -4.99 -3.92 -9.29
CA VAL A 106 -4.51 -2.71 -8.58
C VAL A 106 -3.04 -2.45 -8.88
N GLN A 107 -2.18 -3.46 -8.74
CA GLN A 107 -0.74 -3.31 -9.01
C GLN A 107 -0.46 -2.95 -10.47
N GLN A 108 -1.13 -3.60 -11.42
CA GLN A 108 -1.00 -3.27 -12.84
C GLN A 108 -1.52 -1.87 -13.15
N GLY A 109 -2.64 -1.46 -12.54
CA GLY A 109 -3.18 -0.10 -12.67
C GLY A 109 -2.20 0.96 -12.18
N LEU A 110 -1.62 0.75 -11.00
CA LEU A 110 -0.60 1.64 -10.43
C LEU A 110 0.66 1.71 -11.30
N LEU A 111 1.12 0.59 -11.86
CA LEU A 111 2.25 0.58 -12.80
C LEU A 111 1.94 1.33 -14.10
N ARG A 112 0.72 1.20 -14.64
CA ARG A 112 0.29 1.96 -15.82
C ARG A 112 0.25 3.44 -15.54
N LEU A 113 -0.39 3.83 -14.43
CA LEU A 113 -0.46 5.20 -13.96
C LEU A 113 0.95 5.80 -13.79
N GLY A 114 1.88 5.07 -13.16
CA GLY A 114 3.26 5.51 -12.99
C GLY A 114 3.99 5.72 -14.34
N ARG A 115 3.76 4.87 -15.33
CA ARG A 115 4.34 5.01 -16.69
C ARG A 115 3.72 6.15 -17.49
N GLU A 116 2.44 6.41 -17.32
CA GLU A 116 1.77 7.56 -17.96
C GLU A 116 2.30 8.86 -17.38
N TRP A 117 2.44 8.93 -16.05
CA TRP A 117 2.95 10.10 -15.36
C TRP A 117 4.45 10.34 -15.59
N SER A 118 5.24 9.31 -15.86
CA SER A 118 6.66 9.48 -16.20
C SER A 118 6.89 10.04 -17.61
N ARG A 119 5.86 10.07 -18.46
CA ARG A 119 5.93 10.59 -19.84
C ARG A 119 5.47 12.05 -19.95
N LEU A 120 4.91 12.62 -18.87
CA LEU A 120 4.47 14.01 -18.73
C LEU A 120 5.56 14.87 -18.08
#